data_AF-A0A919TI98-F1
#
_entry.id   AF-A0A919TI98-F1
#
_cell.length_a   1.000
_cell.length_b   1.000
_cell.length_c   1.000
_cell.angle_alpha   90.00
_cell.angle_beta   90.00
_cell.angle_gamma   90.00
#
_symmetry.space_group_name_H-M   'P 1'
#
loop_
_entity.id
_entity.type
_entity.pdbx_description
1 polymer ?
#
loop_
_entity_poly.entity_id
_entity_poly.type
_entity_poly.pdbx_seq_one_letter_code
_entity_poly.pdbx_strand_id
1 'polypeptide(L)'
;MRERDVVAAAQRGDRRARERLVRGCLPLVYNVVGRALGTHPDVEDVVQETMLRVVRDLESLRQPESFRAWVLTIATHQIGRHRAEPPAVVADRMPDGAADFEELAILRLRLSGERRQVAEAARWLDDEDRTVLALWWQEAAGELTRGEIAAALGTTMAYAAVRVQRMRAQLDRSRVIVAALAARPRCAGLAEAVAGWDERPGPLWRKRIDRHVRDCPACLARSRQQVAVERLLAGCALVPVPTGLAAAGLPGALSGPVGGGGGSVGKSVWSNPLLAAAAAVVVLAGGGFAYAQMPAAEPQPTAQIVAAPGSAARSAVPALSSSPSPTPSSAKPSPTAAKAPKAAKAANKKAVQAGCGAGLDRIWASWPMVASPDYRDLGNGTVRDESTCLVWQRAVAPSTHTFTEAKSYCAGLDLDGGGWHLPSRIELTSIIDPARSGPAIDRTAFPGTPAQFFWTSSPWAVTKEPLRAWIINFSEGLASNGAYQSGSYQVRCVRSAAGDGPPKYEISGDEVTDPATGLTWQRSGSSSAMSAAAADTECADLGMRLPTLRELSTTVDETRVAPAIDLDAFPNTVKNGWYWTSTEAAPDRARRWALNYDDGYTNYRKAEAGYVRCVH
;
A
#
# COMPACT_ATOMS: atom_id res chain seq x y z
N MET A 1 -35.55 3.57 4.92
CA MET A 1 -36.21 2.23 4.96
C MET A 1 -35.41 1.36 5.90
N ARG A 2 -36.00 0.79 6.95
CA ARG A 2 -35.25 0.01 7.95
C ARG A 2 -34.90 -1.36 7.37
N GLU A 3 -33.81 -1.99 7.82
CA GLU A 3 -33.32 -3.28 7.30
C GLU A 3 -34.42 -4.35 7.28
N ARG A 4 -35.20 -4.45 8.37
CA ARG A 4 -36.36 -5.34 8.49
C ARG A 4 -37.39 -5.19 7.36
N ASP A 5 -37.61 -3.97 6.86
CA ASP A 5 -38.63 -3.68 5.84
C ASP A 5 -38.14 -4.17 4.47
N VAL A 6 -36.82 -4.08 4.24
CA VAL A 6 -36.15 -4.61 3.04
C VAL A 6 -36.14 -6.14 3.07
N VAL A 7 -35.85 -6.75 4.22
CA VAL A 7 -35.89 -8.21 4.41
C VAL A 7 -37.29 -8.75 4.13
N ALA A 8 -38.32 -8.14 4.73
CA ALA A 8 -39.70 -8.56 4.51
C ALA A 8 -40.15 -8.39 3.05
N ALA A 9 -39.69 -7.33 2.36
CA ALA A 9 -39.96 -7.15 0.93
C ALA A 9 -39.26 -8.22 0.07
N ALA A 10 -38.00 -8.54 0.38
CA ALA A 10 -37.26 -9.58 -0.34
C ALA A 10 -37.87 -10.98 -0.14
N GLN A 11 -38.37 -11.29 1.07
CA GLN A 11 -39.10 -12.53 1.36
C GLN A 11 -40.41 -12.66 0.58
N ARG A 12 -41.03 -11.52 0.21
CA ARG A 12 -42.22 -11.50 -0.66
C ARG A 12 -41.88 -11.52 -2.16
N GLY A 13 -40.62 -11.74 -2.52
CA GLY A 13 -40.17 -11.85 -3.91
C GLY A 13 -39.78 -10.52 -4.57
N ASP A 14 -39.66 -9.40 -3.82
CA ASP A 14 -39.15 -8.15 -4.39
C ASP A 14 -37.68 -8.29 -4.78
N ARG A 15 -37.44 -8.34 -6.09
CA ARG A 15 -36.10 -8.48 -6.67
C ARG A 15 -35.16 -7.35 -6.27
N ARG A 16 -35.63 -6.09 -6.23
CA ARG A 16 -34.81 -4.93 -5.86
C ARG A 16 -34.45 -4.97 -4.38
N ALA A 17 -35.37 -5.41 -3.53
CA ALA A 17 -35.10 -5.60 -2.11
C ALA A 17 -34.05 -6.70 -1.89
N ARG A 18 -34.16 -7.82 -2.60
CA ARG A 18 -33.19 -8.93 -2.54
C ARG A 18 -31.80 -8.52 -3.01
N GLU A 19 -31.70 -7.82 -4.15
CA GLU A 19 -30.42 -7.28 -4.65
C GLU A 19 -29.78 -6.31 -3.66
N ARG A 20 -30.57 -5.46 -3.00
CA ARG A 20 -30.09 -4.53 -1.97
C ARG A 20 -29.57 -5.26 -0.73
N LEU A 21 -30.23 -6.33 -0.28
CA LEU A 21 -29.77 -7.13 0.86
C LEU A 21 -28.44 -7.82 0.56
N VAL A 22 -28.35 -8.48 -0.60
CA VAL A 22 -27.13 -9.17 -1.03
C VAL A 22 -25.96 -8.18 -1.13
N ARG A 23 -26.16 -7.02 -1.77
CA ARG A 23 -25.13 -5.98 -1.87
C ARG A 23 -24.74 -5.42 -0.50
N GLY A 24 -25.69 -5.30 0.42
CA GLY A 24 -25.46 -4.77 1.77
C GLY A 24 -24.72 -5.74 2.70
N CYS A 25 -25.01 -7.05 2.63
CA CYS A 25 -24.41 -8.03 3.55
C CYS A 25 -23.09 -8.64 3.02
N LEU A 26 -22.83 -8.59 1.72
CA LEU A 26 -21.61 -9.15 1.12
C LEU A 26 -20.31 -8.60 1.75
N PRO A 27 -20.15 -7.29 2.03
CA PRO A 27 -18.96 -6.78 2.73
C PRO A 27 -18.76 -7.39 4.11
N LEU A 28 -19.84 -7.54 4.89
CA LEU A 28 -19.78 -8.15 6.21
C LEU A 28 -19.33 -9.61 6.12
N VAL A 29 -19.92 -10.39 5.22
CA VAL A 29 -19.58 -11.81 5.01
C VAL A 29 -18.12 -11.95 4.55
N TYR A 30 -17.69 -11.18 3.55
CA TYR A 30 -16.31 -11.22 3.06
C TYR A 30 -15.30 -10.89 4.16
N ASN A 31 -15.59 -9.88 4.98
CA ASN A 31 -14.71 -9.45 6.06
C ASN A 31 -14.61 -10.46 7.22
N VAL A 32 -15.69 -11.19 7.49
CA VAL A 32 -15.71 -12.24 8.52
C VAL A 32 -15.02 -13.51 8.01
N VAL A 33 -15.38 -13.98 6.82
CA VAL A 33 -14.81 -15.19 6.22
C VAL A 33 -13.32 -15.02 5.93
N GLY A 34 -12.93 -13.90 5.33
CA GLY A 34 -11.53 -13.61 5.01
C GLY A 34 -10.63 -13.58 6.24
N ARG A 35 -11.04 -12.89 7.32
CA ARG A 35 -10.28 -12.86 8.59
C ARG A 35 -10.27 -14.19 9.32
N ALA A 36 -11.33 -14.99 9.21
CA ALA A 36 -11.39 -16.28 9.87
C ALA A 36 -10.50 -17.31 9.18
N LEU A 37 -10.43 -17.31 7.84
CA LEU A 37 -9.65 -18.27 7.07
C LEU A 37 -8.19 -17.83 6.86
N GLY A 38 -7.91 -16.53 6.86
CA GLY A 38 -6.56 -15.98 6.70
C GLY A 38 -5.97 -16.27 5.31
N THR A 39 -4.87 -17.04 5.25
CA THR A 39 -4.10 -17.38 4.05
C THR A 39 -4.74 -18.44 3.13
N HIS A 40 -6.02 -18.79 3.30
CA HIS A 40 -6.64 -19.88 2.53
C HIS A 40 -7.03 -19.40 1.11
N PRO A 41 -6.68 -20.13 0.03
CA PRO A 41 -7.09 -19.79 -1.33
C PRO A 41 -8.62 -19.80 -1.55
N ASP A 42 -9.38 -20.38 -0.62
CA ASP A 42 -10.80 -20.71 -0.80
C ASP A 42 -11.73 -19.68 -0.14
N VAL A 43 -11.20 -18.51 0.26
CA VAL A 43 -12.01 -17.43 0.85
C VAL A 43 -13.16 -17.05 -0.08
N GLU A 44 -12.90 -16.93 -1.38
CA GLU A 44 -13.93 -16.54 -2.36
C GLU A 44 -15.01 -17.61 -2.50
N ASP A 45 -14.62 -18.89 -2.50
CA ASP A 45 -15.54 -20.02 -2.58
C ASP A 45 -16.45 -20.09 -1.34
N VAL A 46 -15.88 -19.95 -0.14
CA VAL A 46 -16.65 -19.95 1.11
C VAL A 46 -17.59 -18.74 1.19
N VAL A 47 -17.17 -17.57 0.70
CA VAL A 47 -18.04 -16.38 0.61
C VAL A 47 -19.18 -16.64 -0.39
N GLN A 48 -18.88 -17.18 -1.56
CA GLN A 48 -19.89 -17.49 -2.57
C GLN A 48 -20.92 -18.52 -2.07
N GLU A 49 -20.47 -19.61 -1.45
CA GLU A 49 -21.37 -20.62 -0.87
C GLU A 49 -22.24 -20.02 0.25
N THR A 50 -21.64 -19.18 1.10
CA THR A 50 -22.38 -18.46 2.15
C THR A 50 -23.47 -17.58 1.53
N MET A 51 -23.14 -16.77 0.53
CA MET A 51 -24.09 -15.87 -0.12
C MET A 51 -25.20 -16.62 -0.88
N LEU A 52 -24.88 -17.75 -1.51
CA LEU A 52 -25.86 -18.64 -2.13
C LEU A 52 -26.88 -19.17 -1.11
N ARG A 53 -26.41 -19.64 0.05
CA ARG A 53 -27.28 -20.10 1.13
C ARG A 53 -28.13 -18.97 1.70
N VAL A 54 -27.56 -17.77 1.88
CA VAL A 54 -28.29 -16.58 2.32
C VAL A 54 -29.45 -16.27 1.37
N VAL A 55 -29.25 -16.36 0.05
CA VAL A 55 -30.33 -16.10 -0.92
C VAL A 55 -31.35 -17.23 -0.97
N ARG A 56 -30.91 -18.49 -0.95
CA ARG A 56 -31.79 -19.66 -1.02
C ARG A 56 -32.66 -19.81 0.22
N ASP A 57 -32.08 -19.60 1.39
CA ASP A 57 -32.72 -19.89 2.67
C ASP A 57 -33.38 -18.64 3.28
N LEU A 58 -33.41 -17.50 2.56
CA LEU A 58 -33.95 -16.21 3.03
C LEU A 58 -35.41 -16.30 3.50
N GLU A 59 -36.22 -17.10 2.82
CA GLU A 59 -37.63 -17.32 3.16
C GLU A 59 -37.81 -18.07 4.49
N SER A 60 -36.79 -18.81 4.94
CA SER A 60 -36.82 -19.53 6.22
C SER A 60 -36.56 -18.62 7.44
N LEU A 61 -36.12 -17.38 7.23
CA LEU A 61 -35.85 -16.43 8.30
C LEU A 61 -37.15 -15.95 8.95
N ARG A 62 -37.41 -16.45 10.16
CA ARG A 62 -38.65 -16.15 10.92
C ARG A 62 -38.71 -14.73 11.48
N GLN A 63 -37.55 -14.16 11.81
CA GLN A 63 -37.42 -12.85 12.46
C GLN A 63 -36.56 -11.94 11.57
N PRO A 64 -37.17 -11.06 10.77
CA PRO A 64 -36.45 -10.16 9.87
C PRO A 64 -35.41 -9.26 10.57
N GLU A 65 -35.64 -8.92 11.83
CA GLU A 65 -34.73 -8.15 12.69
C GLU A 65 -33.42 -8.90 13.01
N SER A 66 -33.41 -10.22 12.90
CA SER A 66 -32.26 -11.08 13.19
C SER A 66 -31.44 -11.40 11.94
N PHE A 67 -31.66 -10.68 10.83
CA PHE A 67 -31.05 -10.97 9.53
C PHE A 67 -29.52 -11.03 9.58
N ARG A 68 -28.85 -10.04 10.20
CA ARG A 68 -27.38 -10.00 10.31
C ARG A 68 -26.84 -11.18 11.12
N ALA A 69 -27.43 -11.46 12.29
CA ALA A 69 -27.09 -12.62 13.10
C ALA A 69 -27.24 -13.92 12.32
N TRP A 70 -28.35 -14.08 11.60
CA TRP A 70 -28.62 -15.26 10.78
C TRP A 70 -27.61 -15.45 9.65
N VAL A 71 -27.27 -14.38 8.92
CA VAL A 71 -26.21 -14.41 7.88
C VAL A 71 -24.88 -14.85 8.48
N LEU A 72 -24.51 -14.31 9.63
CA LEU A 72 -23.26 -14.66 10.31
C LEU A 72 -23.25 -16.10 10.83
N THR A 73 -24.38 -16.64 11.29
CA THR A 73 -24.51 -18.07 11.62
C THR A 73 -24.28 -18.96 10.41
N ILE A 74 -24.75 -18.57 9.22
CA ILE A 74 -24.45 -19.31 7.98
C ILE A 74 -22.96 -19.25 7.69
N ALA A 75 -22.35 -18.07 7.79
CA ALA A 75 -20.93 -17.86 7.52
C ALA A 75 -20.03 -18.67 8.48
N THR A 76 -20.31 -18.66 9.79
CA THR A 76 -19.54 -19.42 10.79
C THR A 76 -19.68 -20.93 10.57
N HIS A 77 -20.86 -21.41 10.19
CA HIS A 77 -21.04 -22.80 9.79
C HIS A 77 -20.26 -23.16 8.52
N GLN A 78 -20.21 -22.29 7.50
CA GLN A 78 -19.41 -22.56 6.30
C GLN A 78 -17.91 -22.59 6.61
N ILE A 79 -17.42 -21.66 7.43
CA ILE A 79 -16.02 -21.65 7.89
C ILE A 79 -15.69 -22.96 8.63
N GLY A 80 -16.58 -23.41 9.53
CA GLY A 80 -16.40 -24.66 10.27
C GLY A 80 -16.42 -25.90 9.36
N ARG A 81 -17.36 -25.94 8.41
CA ARG A 81 -17.46 -27.02 7.42
C ARG A 81 -16.21 -27.10 6.54
N HIS A 82 -15.75 -25.97 6.02
CA HIS A 82 -14.54 -25.88 5.19
C HIS A 82 -13.30 -26.43 5.91
N ARG A 83 -13.15 -26.10 7.20
CA ARG A 83 -12.04 -26.61 8.02
C ARG A 83 -12.15 -28.10 8.35
N ALA A 84 -13.37 -28.66 8.34
CA ALA A 84 -13.61 -30.07 8.62
C ALA A 84 -13.48 -30.97 7.38
N GLU A 85 -13.56 -30.40 6.17
CA GLU A 85 -13.33 -31.13 4.94
C GLU A 85 -11.82 -31.38 4.75
N PRO A 86 -11.39 -32.63 4.49
CA PRO A 86 -10.00 -32.90 4.14
C PRO A 86 -9.64 -32.20 2.84
N PRO A 87 -8.41 -31.66 2.70
CA PRO A 87 -8.01 -30.97 1.48
C PRO A 87 -8.18 -31.94 0.30
N ALA A 88 -8.93 -31.51 -0.72
CA ALA A 88 -9.06 -32.28 -1.94
C ALA A 88 -7.66 -32.53 -2.51
N VAL A 89 -7.34 -33.77 -2.87
CA VAL A 89 -6.13 -34.09 -3.60
C VAL A 89 -6.28 -33.50 -4.99
N VAL A 90 -5.81 -32.27 -5.19
CA VAL A 90 -5.78 -31.62 -6.50
C VAL A 90 -4.37 -31.84 -7.07
N ALA A 91 -4.29 -32.65 -8.12
CA ALA A 91 -3.10 -32.77 -8.94
C ALA A 91 -2.75 -31.41 -9.56
N ASP A 92 -1.53 -30.95 -9.30
CA ASP A 92 -0.78 -29.93 -10.04
C ASP A 92 -1.53 -28.64 -10.41
N ARG A 93 -2.14 -27.99 -9.43
CA ARG A 93 -2.52 -26.57 -9.54
C ARG A 93 -1.38 -25.74 -8.96
N MET A 94 -0.63 -25.04 -9.80
CA MET A 94 0.24 -23.96 -9.36
C MET A 94 -0.53 -23.07 -8.37
N PRO A 95 0.04 -22.71 -7.21
CA PRO A 95 -0.63 -21.78 -6.31
C PRO A 95 -0.85 -20.46 -7.06
N ASP A 96 -2.10 -20.13 -7.38
CA ASP A 96 -2.45 -18.77 -7.75
C ASP A 96 -1.93 -17.87 -6.63
N GLY A 97 -1.20 -16.82 -6.98
CA GLY A 97 -0.62 -15.84 -6.06
C GLY A 97 -1.67 -15.00 -5.33
N ALA A 98 -2.61 -15.65 -4.65
CA ALA A 98 -3.55 -15.04 -3.74
C ALA A 98 -2.75 -14.47 -2.57
N ALA A 99 -2.53 -13.15 -2.62
CA ALA A 99 -1.98 -12.43 -1.50
C ALA A 99 -2.83 -12.72 -0.25
N ASP A 100 -2.12 -13.06 0.83
CA ASP A 100 -2.67 -13.39 2.15
C ASP A 100 -3.73 -12.35 2.59
N PHE A 101 -4.84 -12.77 3.21
CA PHE A 101 -5.88 -11.84 3.65
C PHE A 101 -5.35 -10.89 4.73
N GLU A 102 -4.48 -11.35 5.63
CA GLU A 102 -3.80 -10.48 6.61
C GLU A 102 -2.81 -9.55 5.92
N GLU A 103 -2.05 -10.02 4.94
CA GLU A 103 -1.14 -9.20 4.12
C GLU A 103 -1.91 -8.19 3.26
N LEU A 104 -3.06 -8.57 2.71
CA LEU A 104 -4.02 -7.69 2.03
C LEU A 104 -4.62 -6.68 3.00
N ALA A 105 -4.90 -7.03 4.26
CA ALA A 105 -5.32 -6.07 5.27
C ALA A 105 -4.18 -5.11 5.67
N ILE A 106 -2.95 -5.62 5.84
CA ILE A 106 -1.73 -4.83 6.12
C ILE A 106 -1.40 -3.89 4.94
N LEU A 107 -1.52 -4.39 3.70
CA LEU A 107 -1.26 -3.68 2.44
C LEU A 107 -2.37 -2.69 2.09
N ARG A 108 -3.65 -3.06 2.23
CA ARG A 108 -4.81 -2.23 1.83
C ARG A 108 -5.20 -1.17 2.87
N LEU A 109 -4.92 -1.37 4.17
CA LEU A 109 -5.28 -0.41 5.23
C LEU A 109 -4.11 0.48 5.72
N ARG A 110 -2.90 0.34 5.15
CA ARG A 110 -1.66 1.07 5.57
C ARG A 110 -1.51 1.14 7.09
N LEU A 111 -1.59 -0.01 7.72
CA LEU A 111 -1.47 -0.17 9.16
C LEU A 111 -0.09 0.32 9.66
N SER A 112 -0.07 1.19 10.69
CA SER A 112 1.16 1.60 11.40
C SER A 112 1.89 0.37 11.98
N GLY A 113 3.14 0.51 12.43
CA GLY A 113 3.95 -0.62 12.94
C GLY A 113 3.23 -1.50 13.97
N GLU A 114 2.48 -0.89 14.89
CA GLU A 114 1.68 -1.61 15.90
C GLU A 114 0.46 -2.35 15.31
N ARG A 115 -0.16 -1.81 14.26
CA ARG A 115 -1.30 -2.43 13.58
C ARG A 115 -0.88 -3.59 12.68
N ARG A 116 0.32 -3.52 12.05
CA ARG A 116 0.94 -4.67 11.35
C ARG A 116 1.20 -5.82 12.32
N GLN A 117 1.71 -5.50 13.52
CA GLN A 117 1.95 -6.48 14.57
C GLN A 117 0.67 -7.19 15.03
N VAL A 118 -0.49 -6.52 15.04
CA VAL A 118 -1.79 -7.16 15.35
C VAL A 118 -2.16 -8.20 14.29
N ALA A 119 -1.98 -7.88 13.01
CA ALA A 119 -2.27 -8.81 11.92
C ALA A 119 -1.31 -10.02 11.92
N GLU A 120 -0.01 -9.80 12.17
CA GLU A 120 0.96 -10.89 12.34
C GLU A 120 0.64 -11.75 13.58
N ALA A 121 0.18 -11.13 14.68
CA ALA A 121 -0.23 -11.84 15.89
C ALA A 121 -1.49 -12.68 15.72
N ALA A 122 -2.42 -12.26 14.84
CA ALA A 122 -3.63 -13.02 14.52
C ALA A 122 -3.32 -14.40 13.92
N ARG A 123 -2.21 -14.52 13.17
CA ARG A 123 -1.75 -15.80 12.61
C ARG A 123 -1.35 -16.84 13.67
N TRP A 124 -1.12 -16.42 14.91
CA TRP A 124 -0.77 -17.31 16.03
C TRP A 124 -2.00 -17.83 16.79
N LEU A 125 -3.19 -17.33 16.48
CA LEU A 125 -4.44 -17.80 17.06
C LEU A 125 -4.84 -19.15 16.45
N ASP A 126 -5.54 -19.97 17.23
CA ASP A 126 -6.19 -21.15 16.68
C ASP A 126 -7.39 -20.76 15.81
N ASP A 127 -7.87 -21.72 15.05
CA ASP A 127 -8.97 -21.54 14.09
C ASP A 127 -10.23 -20.98 14.75
N GLU A 128 -10.57 -21.45 15.95
CA GLU A 128 -11.73 -20.97 16.68
C GLU A 128 -11.56 -19.51 17.13
N ASP A 129 -10.40 -19.15 17.70
CA ASP A 129 -10.08 -17.80 18.12
C ASP A 129 -9.98 -16.83 16.94
N ARG A 130 -9.53 -17.27 15.76
CA ARG A 130 -9.56 -16.46 14.52
C ARG A 130 -10.98 -16.10 14.10
N THR A 131 -11.93 -17.04 14.21
CA THR A 131 -13.35 -16.75 13.94
C THR A 131 -13.92 -15.76 14.96
N VAL A 132 -13.58 -15.91 16.24
CA VAL A 132 -13.99 -14.97 17.30
C VAL A 132 -13.37 -13.58 17.07
N LEU A 133 -12.11 -13.50 16.66
CA LEU A 133 -11.42 -12.26 16.29
C LEU A 133 -12.12 -11.55 15.12
N ALA A 134 -12.48 -12.29 14.08
CA ALA A 134 -13.17 -11.75 12.90
C ALA A 134 -14.52 -11.10 13.26
N LEU A 135 -15.31 -11.76 14.10
CA LEU A 135 -16.59 -11.25 14.60
C LEU A 135 -16.41 -10.06 15.56
N TRP A 136 -15.45 -10.15 16.48
CA TRP A 136 -15.15 -9.07 17.42
C TRP A 136 -14.67 -7.80 16.71
N TRP A 137 -13.95 -7.92 15.60
CA TRP A 137 -13.54 -6.77 14.80
C TRP A 137 -14.72 -5.97 14.25
N GLN A 138 -15.78 -6.66 13.84
CA GLN A 138 -17.01 -6.02 13.37
C GLN A 138 -17.77 -5.34 14.52
N GLU A 139 -17.76 -5.94 15.71
CA GLU A 139 -18.29 -5.28 16.92
C GLU A 139 -17.49 -4.02 17.28
N ALA A 140 -16.15 -4.08 17.21
CA ALA A 140 -15.30 -2.92 17.44
C ALA A 140 -15.50 -1.81 16.39
N ALA A 141 -15.90 -2.16 15.17
CA ALA A 141 -16.25 -1.22 14.10
C ALA A 141 -17.67 -0.62 14.27
N GLY A 142 -18.44 -1.05 15.28
CA GLY A 142 -19.83 -0.63 15.49
C GLY A 142 -20.84 -1.31 14.56
N GLU A 143 -20.40 -2.31 13.80
CA GLU A 143 -21.23 -3.04 12.84
C GLU A 143 -22.01 -4.19 13.48
N LEU A 144 -21.53 -4.75 14.60
CA LEU A 144 -22.19 -5.84 15.31
C LEU A 144 -22.36 -5.55 16.80
N THR A 145 -23.38 -6.17 17.36
CA THR A 145 -23.64 -6.23 18.79
C THR A 145 -23.11 -7.54 19.37
N ARG A 146 -22.86 -7.56 20.69
CA ARG A 146 -22.51 -8.78 21.41
C ARG A 146 -23.55 -9.89 21.28
N GLY A 147 -24.82 -9.52 21.11
CA GLY A 147 -25.93 -10.46 20.87
C GLY A 147 -25.80 -11.17 19.52
N GLU A 148 -25.47 -10.44 18.46
CA GLU A 148 -25.25 -11.02 17.13
C GLU A 148 -24.02 -11.92 17.09
N ILE A 149 -22.94 -11.58 17.81
CA ILE A 149 -21.78 -12.45 17.96
C ILE A 149 -22.18 -13.76 18.65
N ALA A 150 -22.97 -13.68 19.73
CA ALA A 150 -23.42 -14.86 20.46
C ALA A 150 -24.28 -15.78 19.59
N ALA A 151 -25.20 -15.21 18.82
CA ALA A 151 -26.02 -15.93 17.85
C ALA A 151 -25.17 -16.59 16.73
N ALA A 152 -24.19 -15.87 16.19
CA ALA A 152 -23.28 -16.39 15.16
C ALA A 152 -22.42 -17.57 15.67
N LEU A 153 -22.05 -17.55 16.95
CA LEU A 153 -21.28 -18.60 17.62
C LEU A 153 -22.16 -19.72 18.21
N GLY A 154 -23.49 -19.63 18.10
CA GLY A 154 -24.42 -20.61 18.67
C GLY A 154 -24.37 -20.68 20.20
N THR A 155 -24.18 -19.54 20.87
CA THR A 155 -23.96 -19.51 22.32
C THR A 155 -24.70 -18.35 23.02
N THR A 156 -24.56 -18.26 24.34
CA THR A 156 -25.16 -17.16 25.13
C THR A 156 -24.29 -15.91 25.08
N MET A 157 -24.89 -14.73 25.28
CA MET A 157 -24.15 -13.46 25.33
C MET A 157 -23.03 -13.46 26.39
N ALA A 158 -23.29 -14.09 27.55
CA ALA A 158 -22.31 -14.23 28.62
C ALA A 158 -21.11 -15.09 28.18
N TYR A 159 -21.36 -16.22 27.54
CA TYR A 159 -20.29 -17.10 27.07
C TYR A 159 -19.52 -16.49 25.89
N ALA A 160 -20.21 -15.81 24.97
CA ALA A 160 -19.58 -15.05 23.90
C ALA A 160 -18.64 -13.97 24.45
N ALA A 161 -19.04 -13.29 25.53
CA ALA A 161 -18.18 -12.30 26.18
C ALA A 161 -16.91 -12.92 26.79
N VAL A 162 -17.03 -14.08 27.43
CA VAL A 162 -15.88 -14.83 27.95
C VAL A 162 -14.97 -15.29 26.80
N ARG A 163 -15.51 -15.80 25.69
CA ARG A 163 -14.72 -16.19 24.52
C ARG A 163 -13.97 -15.01 23.92
N VAL A 164 -14.63 -13.87 23.72
CA VAL A 164 -13.98 -12.64 23.22
C VAL A 164 -12.87 -12.18 24.17
N GLN A 165 -13.09 -12.24 25.48
CA GLN A 165 -12.06 -11.89 26.46
C GLN A 165 -10.84 -12.84 26.40
N ARG A 166 -11.08 -14.16 26.28
CA ARG A 166 -10.01 -15.16 26.16
C ARG A 166 -9.21 -14.98 24.88
N MET A 167 -9.90 -14.80 23.76
CA MET A 167 -9.29 -14.53 22.45
C MET A 167 -8.45 -13.25 22.51
N ARG A 168 -8.95 -12.15 23.10
CA ARG A 168 -8.19 -10.89 23.27
C ARG A 168 -6.91 -11.11 24.08
N ALA A 169 -7.00 -11.80 25.22
CA ALA A 169 -5.83 -12.12 26.02
C ALA A 169 -4.81 -12.98 25.25
N GLN A 170 -5.31 -13.88 24.39
CA GLN A 170 -4.45 -14.70 23.53
C GLN A 170 -3.81 -13.88 22.41
N LEU A 171 -4.52 -12.93 21.81
CA LEU A 171 -4.00 -12.01 20.81
C LEU A 171 -2.90 -11.12 21.38
N ASP A 172 -3.10 -10.56 22.57
CA ASP A 172 -2.06 -9.75 23.22
C ASP A 172 -0.79 -10.57 23.52
N ARG A 173 -0.93 -11.81 24.02
CA ARG A 173 0.21 -12.72 24.16
C ARG A 173 0.92 -12.97 22.83
N SER A 174 0.18 -13.18 21.76
CA SER A 174 0.73 -13.37 20.43
C SER A 174 1.44 -12.12 19.90
N ARG A 175 0.96 -10.91 20.22
CA ARG A 175 1.63 -9.65 19.87
C ARG A 175 2.97 -9.50 20.58
N VAL A 176 3.04 -9.95 21.83
CA VAL A 176 4.29 -10.00 22.61
C VAL A 176 5.29 -10.97 21.98
N ILE A 177 4.83 -12.14 21.51
CA ILE A 177 5.64 -13.11 20.76
C ILE A 177 6.19 -12.49 19.47
N VAL A 178 5.33 -11.88 18.65
CA VAL A 178 5.73 -11.23 17.39
C VAL A 178 6.77 -10.13 17.65
N ALA A 179 6.56 -9.29 18.65
CA ALA A 179 7.54 -8.27 19.06
C ALA A 179 8.91 -8.88 19.40
N ALA A 180 8.91 -9.95 20.19
CA ALA A 180 10.14 -10.62 20.62
C ALA A 180 10.89 -11.26 19.44
N LEU A 181 10.17 -11.85 18.49
CA LEU A 181 10.74 -12.47 17.27
C LEU A 181 11.27 -11.44 16.27
N ALA A 182 10.64 -10.26 16.20
CA ALA A 182 11.06 -9.17 15.32
C ALA A 182 12.29 -8.41 15.86
N ALA A 183 12.61 -8.52 17.15
CA ALA A 183 13.70 -7.77 17.77
C ALA A 183 15.08 -8.14 17.17
N ARG A 184 15.88 -7.12 16.86
CA ARG A 184 17.28 -7.26 16.42
C ARG A 184 18.21 -6.44 17.34
N PRO A 185 19.24 -7.06 17.95
CA PRO A 185 19.48 -8.50 18.01
C PRO A 185 18.42 -9.23 18.86
N ARG A 186 18.13 -10.48 18.46
CA ARG A 186 17.26 -11.38 19.22
C ARG A 186 17.93 -11.75 20.54
N CYS A 187 17.12 -11.98 21.58
CA CYS A 187 17.63 -12.56 22.83
C CYS A 187 18.26 -13.93 22.55
N ALA A 188 19.43 -14.21 23.11
CA ALA A 188 20.14 -15.48 22.89
C ALA A 188 19.29 -16.69 23.30
N GLY A 189 18.66 -16.65 24.49
CA GLY A 189 17.76 -17.72 24.93
C GLY A 189 16.49 -17.83 24.09
N LEU A 190 16.04 -16.75 23.44
CA LEU A 190 14.94 -16.82 22.47
C LEU A 190 15.39 -17.48 21.17
N ALA A 191 16.59 -17.16 20.69
CA ALA A 191 17.19 -17.77 19.50
C ALA A 191 17.33 -19.30 19.68
N GLU A 192 17.75 -19.75 20.86
CA GLU A 192 17.76 -21.17 21.22
C GLU A 192 16.34 -21.76 21.31
N ALA A 193 15.40 -21.03 21.92
CA ALA A 193 14.02 -21.47 22.06
C ALA A 193 13.30 -21.66 20.72
N VAL A 194 13.74 -20.97 19.65
CA VAL A 194 13.20 -21.13 18.28
C VAL A 194 14.12 -21.90 17.34
N ALA A 195 15.20 -22.50 17.84
CA ALA A 195 16.07 -23.33 17.03
C ALA A 195 15.28 -24.50 16.43
N GLY A 196 15.37 -24.68 15.11
CA GLY A 196 14.64 -25.70 14.35
C GLY A 196 13.17 -25.38 14.07
N TRP A 197 12.72 -24.15 14.32
CA TRP A 197 11.40 -23.69 13.91
C TRP A 197 11.38 -23.38 12.40
N ASP A 198 10.35 -23.87 11.71
CA ASP A 198 10.07 -23.67 10.28
C ASP A 198 9.40 -22.32 9.96
N GLU A 199 9.42 -21.38 10.92
CA GLU A 199 8.80 -20.06 10.85
C GLU A 199 7.26 -20.07 10.69
N ARG A 200 6.61 -21.24 10.87
CA ARG A 200 5.15 -21.36 10.80
C ARG A 200 4.51 -21.16 12.19
N PRO A 201 3.59 -20.19 12.35
CA PRO A 201 2.84 -20.03 13.59
C PRO A 201 2.08 -21.30 13.96
N GLY A 202 2.10 -21.68 15.24
CA GLY A 202 1.36 -22.83 15.71
C GLY A 202 1.27 -22.93 17.23
N PRO A 203 0.31 -23.70 17.79
CA PRO A 203 0.06 -23.74 19.23
C PRO A 203 1.25 -24.21 20.08
N LEU A 204 2.05 -25.15 19.56
CA LEU A 204 3.24 -25.67 20.25
C LEU A 204 4.33 -24.61 20.35
N TRP A 205 4.69 -23.99 19.22
CA TRP A 205 5.68 -22.91 19.17
C TRP A 205 5.22 -21.68 19.92
N ARG A 206 3.92 -21.34 19.86
CA ARG A 206 3.32 -20.27 20.65
C ARG A 206 3.56 -20.47 22.14
N LYS A 207 3.27 -21.66 22.67
CA LYS A 207 3.49 -21.99 24.10
C LYS A 207 4.98 -21.95 24.47
N ARG A 208 5.86 -22.46 23.60
CA ARG A 208 7.31 -22.49 23.83
C ARG A 208 7.89 -21.08 23.89
N ILE A 209 7.54 -20.23 22.94
CA ILE A 209 8.03 -18.85 22.85
C ILE A 209 7.40 -17.99 23.95
N ASP A 210 6.10 -18.12 24.19
CA ASP A 210 5.41 -17.42 25.29
C ASP A 210 6.06 -17.69 26.65
N ARG A 211 6.43 -18.96 26.93
CA ARG A 211 7.16 -19.33 28.15
C ARG A 211 8.47 -18.54 28.25
N HIS A 212 9.30 -18.58 27.21
CA HIS A 212 10.56 -17.85 27.20
C HIS A 212 10.35 -16.34 27.40
N VAL A 213 9.40 -15.73 26.68
CA VAL A 213 9.17 -14.29 26.75
C VAL A 213 8.68 -13.85 28.13
N ARG A 214 7.91 -14.69 28.84
CA ARG A 214 7.50 -14.42 30.22
C ARG A 214 8.65 -14.54 31.23
N ASP A 215 9.54 -15.50 31.02
CA ASP A 215 10.63 -15.81 31.95
C ASP A 215 11.89 -14.95 31.70
N CYS A 216 12.00 -14.29 30.54
CA CYS A 216 13.13 -13.45 30.17
C CYS A 216 12.82 -11.94 30.39
N PRO A 217 13.48 -11.27 31.35
CA PRO A 217 13.25 -9.84 31.62
C PRO A 217 13.51 -8.93 30.41
N ALA A 218 14.47 -9.28 29.54
CA ALA A 218 14.79 -8.51 28.34
C ALA A 218 13.70 -8.60 27.27
N CYS A 219 13.13 -9.80 27.06
CA CYS A 219 12.01 -9.99 26.15
C CYS A 219 10.74 -9.34 26.69
N LEU A 220 10.50 -9.43 28.01
CA LEU A 220 9.35 -8.82 28.66
C LEU A 220 9.42 -7.29 28.71
N ALA A 221 10.61 -6.70 28.91
CA ALA A 221 10.77 -5.25 28.91
C ALA A 221 10.47 -4.63 27.54
N ARG A 222 10.84 -5.32 26.46
CA ARG A 222 10.59 -4.89 25.07
C ARG A 222 9.11 -4.95 24.68
N SER A 223 8.30 -5.76 25.36
CA SER A 223 6.88 -5.91 25.06
C SER A 223 5.96 -4.97 25.86
N ARG A 224 6.48 -4.28 26.88
CA ARG A 224 5.71 -3.38 27.78
C ARG A 224 5.25 -2.06 27.15
N GLN A 225 5.63 -1.75 25.91
CA GLN A 225 5.27 -0.50 25.21
C GLN A 225 4.09 -0.63 24.24
N GLN A 226 3.38 -1.76 24.22
CA GLN A 226 2.29 -1.97 23.27
C GLN A 226 1.02 -1.22 23.66
N VAL A 227 0.47 -0.44 22.73
CA VAL A 227 -0.88 0.13 22.87
C VAL A 227 -1.93 -1.00 22.94
N ALA A 228 -2.94 -0.82 23.79
CA ALA A 228 -4.06 -1.75 23.92
C ALA A 228 -4.72 -2.02 22.56
N VAL A 229 -4.99 -3.29 22.24
CA VAL A 229 -5.43 -3.68 20.89
C VAL A 229 -6.71 -2.97 20.47
N GLU A 230 -7.60 -2.66 21.40
CA GLU A 230 -8.86 -1.95 21.18
C GLU A 230 -8.64 -0.55 20.61
N ARG A 231 -7.59 0.14 21.07
CA ARG A 231 -7.22 1.48 20.58
C ARG A 231 -6.60 1.43 19.20
N LEU A 232 -5.97 0.31 18.83
CA LEU A 232 -5.41 0.10 17.50
C LEU A 232 -6.49 -0.20 16.45
N LEU A 233 -7.60 -0.82 16.88
CA LEU A 233 -8.72 -1.21 16.03
C LEU A 233 -9.76 -0.11 15.80
N ALA A 234 -9.83 0.89 16.69
CA ALA A 234 -10.62 2.10 16.45
C ALA A 234 -10.10 2.82 15.20
N GLY A 235 -10.88 2.77 14.11
CA GLY A 235 -10.53 3.35 12.81
C GLY A 235 -10.07 2.37 11.72
N CYS A 236 -10.19 1.06 11.92
CA CYS A 236 -9.94 0.07 10.86
C CYS A 236 -11.17 -0.10 9.97
N ALA A 237 -11.12 0.42 8.74
CA ALA A 237 -12.16 0.25 7.74
C ALA A 237 -12.31 -1.22 7.28
N LEU A 238 -13.51 -1.60 6.85
CA LEU A 238 -13.79 -2.89 6.21
C LEU A 238 -12.90 -3.06 4.98
N VAL A 239 -12.39 -4.28 4.77
CA VAL A 239 -11.66 -4.65 3.55
C VAL A 239 -12.70 -4.67 2.41
N PRO A 240 -12.50 -3.92 1.32
CA PRO A 240 -13.45 -3.90 0.22
C PRO A 240 -13.51 -5.28 -0.46
N VAL A 241 -14.72 -5.70 -0.82
CA VAL A 241 -14.99 -6.99 -1.47
C VAL A 241 -14.41 -6.96 -2.90
N PRO A 242 -13.69 -8.02 -3.34
CA PRO A 242 -13.26 -8.17 -4.72
C PRO A 242 -14.41 -8.01 -5.71
N THR A 243 -14.12 -7.36 -6.84
CA THR A 243 -15.13 -7.10 -7.88
C THR A 243 -15.70 -8.38 -8.48
N GLY A 244 -14.96 -9.50 -8.49
CA GLY A 244 -15.47 -10.80 -8.93
C GLY A 244 -16.67 -11.28 -8.10
N LEU A 245 -16.61 -11.17 -6.78
CA LEU A 245 -17.73 -11.49 -5.87
C LEU A 245 -18.86 -10.45 -5.93
N ALA A 246 -18.53 -9.19 -6.22
CA ALA A 246 -19.52 -8.11 -6.34
C ALA A 246 -20.25 -8.09 -7.69
N ALA A 247 -19.60 -8.55 -8.76
CA ALA A 247 -20.08 -8.62 -10.14
C ALA A 247 -20.67 -9.98 -10.52
N ALA A 248 -20.28 -11.06 -9.81
CA ALA A 248 -21.03 -12.32 -9.77
C ALA A 248 -22.35 -12.10 -9.00
N GLY A 249 -23.18 -11.18 -9.47
CA GLY A 249 -24.56 -11.05 -9.05
C GLY A 249 -25.30 -12.28 -9.51
N LEU A 250 -25.23 -13.36 -8.73
CA LEU A 250 -26.03 -14.59 -8.77
C LEU A 250 -26.95 -14.70 -10.00
N PRO A 251 -26.42 -14.88 -11.23
CA PRO A 251 -27.27 -14.73 -12.42
C PRO A 251 -28.30 -15.85 -12.54
N GLY A 252 -28.09 -16.96 -11.82
CA GLY A 252 -28.98 -18.14 -11.83
C GLY A 252 -29.89 -18.30 -10.61
N ALA A 253 -29.61 -17.66 -9.47
CA ALA A 253 -30.41 -17.86 -8.25
C ALA A 253 -31.62 -16.91 -8.15
N LEU A 254 -31.72 -15.93 -9.06
CA LEU A 254 -32.78 -14.94 -9.05
C LEU A 254 -34.03 -15.36 -9.85
N SER A 255 -33.95 -16.46 -10.61
CA SER A 255 -35.06 -17.04 -11.37
C SER A 255 -35.76 -18.11 -10.52
N GLY A 256 -36.99 -17.85 -10.09
CA GLY A 256 -37.83 -18.87 -9.44
C GLY A 256 -38.18 -20.01 -10.40
N PRO A 257 -38.51 -21.21 -9.90
CA PRO A 257 -38.89 -22.33 -10.76
C PRO A 257 -40.26 -22.05 -11.39
N VAL A 258 -40.30 -21.94 -12.72
CA VAL A 258 -41.52 -22.20 -13.49
C VAL A 258 -41.59 -23.71 -13.68
N GLY A 259 -42.67 -24.32 -13.21
CA GLY A 259 -42.82 -25.78 -13.14
C GLY A 259 -42.73 -26.48 -14.51
N GLY A 260 -42.21 -27.71 -14.49
CA GLY A 260 -42.43 -28.69 -15.55
C GLY A 260 -41.27 -29.64 -15.80
N GLY A 261 -41.41 -30.90 -15.35
CA GLY A 261 -40.85 -32.08 -16.03
C GLY A 261 -39.47 -32.55 -15.56
N GLY A 262 -39.40 -33.82 -15.13
CA GLY A 262 -38.23 -34.44 -14.54
C GLY A 262 -37.09 -34.75 -15.53
N GLY A 263 -35.90 -34.96 -14.95
CA GLY A 263 -34.71 -35.40 -15.67
C GLY A 263 -33.47 -35.33 -14.77
N SER A 264 -32.74 -36.44 -14.70
CA SER A 264 -31.64 -36.77 -13.79
C SER A 264 -30.44 -35.81 -13.75
N VAL A 265 -29.88 -35.67 -12.54
CA VAL A 265 -28.62 -34.99 -12.21
C VAL A 265 -27.43 -35.67 -12.89
N GLY A 266 -26.79 -34.95 -13.82
CA GLY A 266 -25.49 -35.29 -14.39
C GLY A 266 -24.49 -34.17 -14.11
N LYS A 267 -23.42 -34.50 -13.38
CA LYS A 267 -22.26 -33.62 -13.18
C LYS A 267 -21.57 -33.40 -14.54
N SER A 268 -21.46 -32.15 -14.98
CA SER A 268 -20.66 -31.80 -16.14
C SER A 268 -20.00 -30.45 -15.92
N VAL A 269 -18.68 -30.52 -15.76
CA VAL A 269 -17.71 -29.43 -15.84
C VAL A 269 -17.79 -28.82 -17.23
N TRP A 270 -17.92 -27.49 -17.33
CA TRP A 270 -17.65 -26.80 -18.59
C TRP A 270 -16.64 -25.68 -18.38
N SER A 271 -15.42 -26.02 -18.78
CA SER A 271 -14.34 -25.12 -19.16
C SER A 271 -14.63 -24.50 -20.54
N ASN A 272 -14.27 -23.21 -20.62
CA ASN A 272 -13.90 -22.40 -21.79
C ASN A 272 -14.90 -21.43 -22.45
N PRO A 273 -14.38 -20.30 -22.98
CA PRO A 273 -15.05 -19.00 -23.04
C PRO A 273 -15.49 -18.63 -24.47
N LEU A 274 -16.06 -17.42 -24.59
CA LEU A 274 -16.47 -16.67 -25.81
C LEU A 274 -17.95 -16.82 -26.22
N LEU A 275 -18.75 -15.78 -26.00
CA LEU A 275 -19.19 -14.85 -27.06
C LEU A 275 -20.09 -13.73 -26.48
N ALA A 276 -19.93 -12.56 -27.08
CA ALA A 276 -20.52 -11.27 -26.76
C ALA A 276 -22.04 -11.21 -26.94
N ALA A 277 -22.71 -10.28 -26.25
CA ALA A 277 -23.29 -9.09 -26.89
C ALA A 277 -24.11 -8.22 -25.92
N ALA A 278 -24.05 -6.93 -26.22
CA ALA A 278 -24.70 -5.76 -25.64
C ALA A 278 -26.13 -5.90 -25.08
N ALA A 279 -26.38 -5.15 -23.99
CA ALA A 279 -27.56 -4.29 -23.89
C ALA A 279 -27.23 -3.06 -23.03
N ALA A 280 -27.04 -1.92 -23.70
CA ALA A 280 -27.05 -0.61 -23.09
C ALA A 280 -28.48 -0.30 -22.60
N VAL A 281 -28.61 0.13 -21.35
CA VAL A 281 -29.78 0.91 -20.90
C VAL A 281 -29.27 2.20 -20.30
N VAL A 282 -29.48 3.27 -21.07
CA VAL A 282 -29.43 4.67 -20.63
C VAL A 282 -30.48 4.85 -19.53
N VAL A 283 -30.05 5.32 -18.35
CA VAL A 283 -30.95 6.05 -17.44
C VAL A 283 -30.31 7.40 -17.14
N LEU A 284 -30.73 8.39 -17.94
CA LEU A 284 -30.75 9.78 -17.53
C LEU A 284 -31.79 9.93 -16.42
N ALA A 285 -31.37 10.33 -15.23
CA ALA A 285 -32.24 10.98 -14.26
C ALA A 285 -31.38 11.95 -13.44
N GLY A 286 -31.49 13.23 -13.79
CA GLY A 286 -30.99 14.31 -12.97
C GLY A 286 -31.63 14.29 -11.59
N GLY A 287 -30.85 14.66 -10.59
CA GLY A 287 -31.29 14.83 -9.22
C GLY A 287 -30.27 15.71 -8.52
N GLY A 288 -30.42 17.02 -8.68
CA GLY A 288 -29.72 17.99 -7.85
C GLY A 288 -30.10 17.77 -6.40
N PHE A 289 -29.10 17.64 -5.53
CA PHE A 289 -29.28 17.82 -4.10
C PHE A 289 -28.59 19.09 -3.68
N ALA A 290 -29.41 20.05 -3.28
CA ALA A 290 -29.04 21.34 -2.75
C ALA A 290 -28.20 21.18 -1.47
N TYR A 291 -27.20 22.04 -1.33
CA TYR A 291 -26.45 22.26 -0.09
C TYR A 291 -27.42 22.65 1.04
N ALA A 292 -27.50 21.84 2.08
CA ALA A 292 -27.96 22.27 3.39
C ALA A 292 -26.72 22.61 4.22
N GLN A 293 -26.51 23.90 4.47
CA GLN A 293 -25.53 24.41 5.42
C GLN A 293 -25.80 23.83 6.81
N MET A 294 -24.84 23.15 7.41
CA MET A 294 -24.83 22.90 8.85
C MET A 294 -24.09 24.05 9.55
N PRO A 295 -24.64 24.62 10.64
CA PRO A 295 -23.96 25.67 11.38
C PRO A 295 -22.74 25.12 12.13
N ALA A 296 -21.68 25.93 12.18
CA ALA A 296 -20.45 25.65 12.90
C ALA A 296 -20.73 25.45 14.40
N ALA A 297 -20.20 24.36 14.97
CA ALA A 297 -20.19 24.15 16.41
C ALA A 297 -19.14 25.08 17.05
N GLU A 298 -19.57 25.89 18.01
CA GLU A 298 -18.71 26.71 18.88
C GLU A 298 -17.72 25.83 19.68
N PRO A 299 -16.46 26.28 19.86
CA PRO A 299 -15.48 25.55 20.67
C PRO A 299 -15.74 25.77 22.17
N GLN A 300 -15.86 24.68 22.93
CA GLN A 300 -15.87 24.73 24.40
C GLN A 300 -14.48 25.03 24.97
N PRO A 301 -14.38 25.79 26.10
CA PRO A 301 -13.13 26.26 26.65
C PRO A 301 -12.34 25.16 27.37
N THR A 302 -11.02 25.16 27.15
CA THR A 302 -10.02 24.32 27.79
C THR A 302 -9.86 24.64 29.28
N ALA A 303 -10.12 23.66 30.14
CA ALA A 303 -9.77 23.74 31.56
C ALA A 303 -8.25 23.58 31.73
N GLN A 304 -7.62 24.61 32.29
CA GLN A 304 -6.20 24.64 32.68
C GLN A 304 -5.96 23.72 33.88
N ILE A 305 -4.95 22.84 33.79
CA ILE A 305 -4.44 22.10 34.95
C ILE A 305 -3.34 22.94 35.59
N VAL A 306 -3.63 23.41 36.80
CA VAL A 306 -2.72 24.12 37.70
C VAL A 306 -1.70 23.14 38.28
N ALA A 307 -0.41 23.48 38.19
CA ALA A 307 0.69 22.80 38.87
C ALA A 307 0.89 23.37 40.27
N ALA A 308 1.21 22.51 41.24
CA ALA A 308 1.68 22.86 42.58
C ALA A 308 2.59 21.73 43.12
N PRO A 309 3.42 21.96 44.16
CA PRO A 309 4.87 22.00 44.02
C PRO A 309 5.59 20.84 44.74
N GLY A 310 6.91 20.82 44.58
CA GLY A 310 7.77 19.66 44.82
C GLY A 310 8.05 19.29 46.27
N SER A 311 8.77 18.17 46.40
CA SER A 311 9.52 17.85 47.61
C SER A 311 10.88 17.26 47.21
N ALA A 312 11.93 17.92 47.68
CA ALA A 312 13.32 17.57 47.47
C ALA A 312 13.78 16.55 48.51
N ALA A 313 14.61 15.59 48.11
CA ALA A 313 15.50 14.90 49.02
C ALA A 313 16.89 14.79 48.37
N ARG A 314 17.86 15.36 49.08
CA ARG A 314 19.28 15.47 48.74
C ARG A 314 19.99 14.12 48.92
N SER A 315 20.99 13.85 48.08
CA SER A 315 22.25 13.23 48.54
C SER A 315 23.39 13.66 47.63
N ALA A 316 24.48 14.03 48.28
CA ALA A 316 25.61 14.77 47.74
C ALA A 316 26.87 13.87 47.70
N VAL A 317 27.58 13.91 46.55
CA VAL A 317 29.05 14.14 46.40
C VAL A 317 29.97 12.93 46.83
N PRO A 318 31.12 12.63 46.16
CA PRO A 318 32.07 13.59 45.59
C PRO A 318 32.63 13.36 44.17
N ALA A 319 33.13 14.50 43.68
CA ALA A 319 33.94 14.71 42.49
C ALA A 319 35.41 14.29 42.68
N LEU A 320 36.09 14.00 41.57
CA LEU A 320 37.53 14.18 41.41
C LEU A 320 37.82 14.94 40.11
N SER A 321 38.48 16.09 40.29
CA SER A 321 39.30 16.85 39.31
C SER A 321 40.42 15.94 38.75
N SER A 322 41.11 16.15 37.63
CA SER A 322 41.49 17.37 36.88
C SER A 322 42.17 16.99 35.54
N SER A 323 42.12 17.94 34.58
CA SER A 323 42.85 18.16 33.29
C SER A 323 44.34 17.70 33.15
N PRO A 324 45.06 17.86 32.00
CA PRO A 324 44.75 18.59 30.74
C PRO A 324 45.10 17.88 29.40
N SER A 325 44.74 18.55 28.29
CA SER A 325 45.19 18.33 26.91
C SER A 325 46.72 18.38 26.73
N PRO A 326 47.25 17.93 25.58
CA PRO A 326 47.62 18.91 24.56
C PRO A 326 47.39 18.48 23.10
N THR A 327 47.02 19.44 22.26
CA THR A 327 47.37 19.55 20.83
C THR A 327 48.83 20.00 20.71
N PRO A 328 49.58 19.58 19.68
CA PRO A 328 49.66 20.30 18.39
C PRO A 328 49.69 19.28 17.21
N SER A 329 49.75 19.58 15.92
CA SER A 329 50.25 20.72 15.15
C SER A 329 49.73 20.60 13.72
N SER A 330 49.59 21.75 13.07
CA SER A 330 49.32 21.93 11.64
C SER A 330 50.38 21.26 10.75
N ALA A 331 49.94 20.54 9.71
CA ALA A 331 50.75 20.31 8.52
C ALA A 331 49.86 20.26 7.27
N LYS A 332 50.10 21.24 6.40
CA LYS A 332 49.57 21.43 5.05
C LYS A 332 50.32 20.51 4.08
N PRO A 333 49.66 19.90 3.08
CA PRO A 333 50.32 19.64 1.81
C PRO A 333 49.63 20.40 0.67
N SER A 334 50.47 21.04 -0.15
CA SER A 334 50.14 21.58 -1.47
C SER A 334 49.50 20.53 -2.39
N PRO A 335 48.61 20.92 -3.32
CA PRO A 335 48.12 20.02 -4.35
C PRO A 335 49.15 19.90 -5.47
N THR A 336 49.73 18.71 -5.63
CA THR A 336 50.48 18.36 -6.84
C THR A 336 49.48 18.08 -7.95
N ALA A 337 49.57 18.86 -9.03
CA ALA A 337 48.72 18.77 -10.20
C ALA A 337 48.86 17.40 -10.90
N ALA A 338 47.82 16.57 -10.83
CA ALA A 338 47.62 15.44 -11.73
C ALA A 338 46.62 15.85 -12.82
N LYS A 339 47.09 15.87 -14.07
CA LYS A 339 46.29 16.15 -15.27
C LYS A 339 45.20 15.09 -15.44
N ALA A 340 43.93 15.50 -15.25
CA ALA A 340 42.77 14.75 -15.73
C ALA A 340 42.62 14.90 -17.27
N PRO A 341 42.20 13.87 -18.01
CA PRO A 341 42.15 13.90 -19.47
C PRO A 341 41.00 14.78 -19.96
N LYS A 342 41.32 15.73 -20.86
CA LYS A 342 40.41 16.71 -21.47
C LYS A 342 39.29 16.11 -22.33
N ALA A 343 39.22 14.79 -22.50
CA ALA A 343 38.24 14.12 -23.37
C ALA A 343 36.83 14.02 -22.74
N ALA A 344 36.72 13.81 -21.42
CA ALA A 344 35.43 13.67 -20.74
C ALA A 344 34.62 14.99 -20.67
N LYS A 345 35.31 16.14 -20.62
CA LYS A 345 34.65 17.47 -20.62
C LYS A 345 34.09 17.88 -21.99
N ALA A 346 34.57 17.29 -23.08
CA ALA A 346 34.09 17.60 -24.43
C ALA A 346 32.82 16.81 -24.79
N ALA A 347 32.67 15.58 -24.28
CA ALA A 347 31.45 14.78 -24.43
C ALA A 347 30.26 15.42 -23.68
N ASN A 348 30.50 15.91 -22.46
CA ASN A 348 29.46 16.50 -21.62
C ASN A 348 28.93 17.87 -22.14
N LYS A 349 29.69 18.55 -23.01
CA LYS A 349 29.19 19.77 -23.69
C LYS A 349 28.35 19.49 -24.94
N LYS A 350 28.43 18.29 -25.51
CA LYS A 350 27.68 17.92 -26.73
C LYS A 350 26.30 17.34 -26.42
N ALA A 351 26.12 16.70 -25.26
CA ALA A 351 24.83 16.16 -24.82
C ALA A 351 23.83 17.26 -24.38
N VAL A 352 24.32 18.36 -23.80
CA VAL A 352 23.47 19.48 -23.30
C VAL A 352 22.90 20.35 -24.44
N GLN A 353 23.28 20.09 -25.70
CA GLN A 353 22.79 20.84 -26.88
C GLN A 353 21.73 20.08 -27.70
N ALA A 354 21.28 18.91 -27.26
CA ALA A 354 20.11 18.23 -27.84
C ALA A 354 18.85 18.70 -27.11
N GLY A 355 17.90 19.29 -27.85
CA GLY A 355 16.66 19.85 -27.29
C GLY A 355 15.84 18.82 -26.50
N CYS A 356 15.31 19.22 -25.36
CA CYS A 356 14.56 18.30 -24.52
C CYS A 356 13.25 17.82 -25.18
N GLY A 357 12.92 16.54 -24.96
CA GLY A 357 11.54 16.06 -24.96
C GLY A 357 10.95 15.55 -26.28
N ALA A 358 11.75 15.05 -27.22
CA ALA A 358 11.22 14.32 -28.38
C ALA A 358 12.00 13.02 -28.60
N GLY A 359 11.34 11.87 -28.46
CA GLY A 359 11.95 10.60 -28.86
C GLY A 359 11.34 9.36 -28.22
N LEU A 360 10.88 9.45 -26.96
CA LEU A 360 10.34 8.31 -26.21
C LEU A 360 8.86 8.51 -25.85
N ASP A 361 8.18 7.41 -25.58
CA ASP A 361 6.83 7.44 -24.99
C ASP A 361 6.84 8.19 -23.64
N ARG A 362 5.72 8.83 -23.30
CA ARG A 362 5.56 9.68 -22.10
C ARG A 362 5.76 8.94 -20.78
N ILE A 363 5.71 7.60 -20.77
CA ILE A 363 6.04 6.81 -19.57
C ILE A 363 7.56 6.76 -19.29
N TRP A 364 8.39 7.30 -20.18
CA TRP A 364 9.85 7.35 -20.08
C TRP A 364 10.39 8.78 -20.06
N ALA A 365 11.52 8.98 -19.37
CA ALA A 365 12.21 10.27 -19.39
C ALA A 365 12.99 10.42 -20.71
N SER A 366 12.72 11.49 -21.46
CA SER A 366 13.46 11.87 -22.67
C SER A 366 14.26 13.17 -22.47
N TRP A 367 14.73 13.36 -21.25
CA TRP A 367 15.38 14.59 -20.78
C TRP A 367 16.35 14.27 -19.64
N PRO A 368 17.36 15.13 -19.41
CA PRO A 368 18.24 14.99 -18.25
C PRO A 368 17.47 15.24 -16.95
N MET A 369 17.55 14.30 -16.01
CA MET A 369 16.95 14.44 -14.67
C MET A 369 17.87 15.22 -13.74
N VAL A 370 17.93 16.54 -13.93
CA VAL A 370 18.78 17.43 -13.13
C VAL A 370 18.34 17.48 -11.67
N ALA A 371 19.30 17.64 -10.76
CA ALA A 371 19.05 17.73 -9.32
C ALA A 371 18.29 19.00 -8.91
N SER A 372 18.42 20.08 -9.69
CA SER A 372 17.75 21.36 -9.44
C SER A 372 17.14 21.87 -10.75
N PRO A 373 15.85 21.59 -10.97
CA PRO A 373 15.15 22.08 -12.16
C PRO A 373 15.04 23.59 -12.17
N ASP A 374 15.13 24.18 -13.36
CA ASP A 374 14.84 25.59 -13.58
C ASP A 374 13.42 25.77 -14.13
N TYR A 375 12.64 26.61 -13.45
CA TYR A 375 11.23 26.85 -13.76
C TYR A 375 11.00 28.30 -14.18
N ARG A 376 10.46 28.49 -15.38
CA ARG A 376 10.04 29.79 -15.90
C ARG A 376 8.52 29.92 -15.87
N ASP A 377 8.02 30.85 -15.07
CA ASP A 377 6.62 31.29 -15.16
C ASP A 377 6.40 32.01 -16.49
N LEU A 378 5.42 31.56 -17.27
CA LEU A 378 5.10 32.18 -18.57
C LEU A 378 4.05 33.29 -18.46
N GLY A 379 3.51 33.56 -17.26
CA GLY A 379 2.56 34.65 -17.02
C GLY A 379 1.14 34.42 -17.54
N ASN A 380 0.89 33.28 -18.18
CA ASN A 380 -0.39 32.85 -18.74
C ASN A 380 -1.06 31.72 -17.91
N GLY A 381 -0.62 31.52 -16.66
CA GLY A 381 -1.08 30.42 -15.81
C GLY A 381 -0.35 29.09 -16.05
N THR A 382 0.74 29.10 -16.81
CA THR A 382 1.59 27.93 -17.05
C THR A 382 3.03 28.16 -16.61
N VAL A 383 3.74 27.07 -16.33
CA VAL A 383 5.16 27.06 -15.96
C VAL A 383 5.91 26.14 -16.89
N ARG A 384 7.00 26.61 -17.46
CA ARG A 384 7.92 25.78 -18.25
C ARG A 384 9.05 25.29 -17.35
N ASP A 385 9.28 24.00 -17.36
CA ASP A 385 10.52 23.40 -16.87
C ASP A 385 11.56 23.42 -18.00
N GLU A 386 12.61 24.21 -17.83
CA GLU A 386 13.65 24.37 -18.86
C GLU A 386 14.57 23.15 -18.96
N SER A 387 14.53 22.27 -17.95
CA SER A 387 15.35 21.04 -17.90
C SER A 387 14.68 19.90 -18.66
N THR A 388 13.35 19.80 -18.52
CA THR A 388 12.56 18.70 -19.08
C THR A 388 11.79 19.10 -20.34
N CYS A 389 11.74 20.39 -20.66
CA CYS A 389 10.89 20.99 -21.69
C CYS A 389 9.38 20.80 -21.46
N LEU A 390 8.97 20.22 -20.32
CA LEU A 390 7.57 20.04 -19.95
C LEU A 390 6.94 21.40 -19.61
N VAL A 391 5.70 21.59 -20.06
CA VAL A 391 4.88 22.75 -19.69
C VAL A 391 3.81 22.27 -18.72
N TRP A 392 3.73 22.90 -17.57
CA TRP A 392 2.87 22.52 -16.47
C TRP A 392 1.78 23.55 -16.23
N GLN A 393 0.60 23.07 -15.86
CA GLN A 393 -0.43 23.91 -15.26
C GLN A 393 0.14 24.51 -13.96
N ARG A 394 0.13 25.84 -13.79
CA ARG A 394 0.71 26.53 -12.62
C ARG A 394 -0.15 26.36 -11.37
N ALA A 395 -1.45 26.59 -11.49
CA ALA A 395 -2.41 26.31 -10.43
C ALA A 395 -2.82 24.82 -10.46
N VAL A 396 -3.10 24.25 -9.29
CA VAL A 396 -3.69 22.89 -9.21
C VAL A 396 -5.15 22.94 -9.70
N ALA A 397 -5.69 21.80 -10.14
CA ALA A 397 -7.12 21.67 -10.42
C ALA A 397 -7.96 22.13 -9.20
N PRO A 398 -9.11 22.77 -9.41
CA PRO A 398 -9.90 23.36 -8.32
C PRO A 398 -10.58 22.32 -7.41
N SER A 399 -10.70 21.08 -7.86
CA SER A 399 -11.33 19.97 -7.15
C SER A 399 -10.52 18.69 -7.31
N THR A 400 -10.77 17.72 -6.45
CA THR A 400 -10.26 16.36 -6.61
C THR A 400 -11.10 15.59 -7.64
N HIS A 401 -10.47 14.64 -8.32
CA HIS A 401 -11.10 13.86 -9.40
C HIS A 401 -10.86 12.37 -9.19
N THR A 402 -11.80 11.53 -9.63
CA THR A 402 -11.51 10.11 -9.91
C THR A 402 -10.50 9.98 -11.05
N PHE A 403 -9.91 8.82 -11.24
CA PHE A 403 -8.86 8.64 -12.26
C PHE A 403 -9.36 8.95 -13.69
N THR A 404 -10.55 8.47 -14.04
CA THR A 404 -11.16 8.73 -15.36
C THR A 404 -11.51 10.22 -15.52
N GLU A 405 -12.07 10.84 -14.48
CA GLU A 405 -12.34 12.28 -14.48
C GLU A 405 -11.07 13.11 -14.58
N ALA A 406 -9.97 12.69 -13.95
CA ALA A 406 -8.69 13.38 -14.01
C ALA A 406 -8.11 13.38 -15.43
N LYS A 407 -8.21 12.24 -16.13
CA LYS A 407 -7.83 12.15 -17.54
C LYS A 407 -8.68 13.08 -18.41
N SER A 408 -10.00 13.06 -18.22
CA SER A 408 -10.93 13.93 -18.96
C SER A 408 -10.71 15.42 -18.65
N TYR A 409 -10.45 15.76 -17.39
CA TYR A 409 -10.16 17.13 -16.95
C TYR A 409 -8.94 17.68 -17.68
N CYS A 410 -7.82 16.94 -17.68
CA CYS A 410 -6.64 17.40 -18.39
C CYS A 410 -6.85 17.44 -19.90
N ALA A 411 -7.44 16.41 -20.51
CA ALA A 411 -7.70 16.40 -21.94
C ALA A 411 -8.60 17.57 -22.41
N GLY A 412 -9.53 18.02 -21.57
CA GLY A 412 -10.45 19.13 -21.83
C GLY A 412 -9.99 20.49 -21.32
N LEU A 413 -8.80 20.61 -20.73
CA LEU A 413 -8.32 21.88 -20.18
C LEU A 413 -7.95 22.84 -21.32
N ASP A 414 -8.69 23.95 -21.46
CA ASP A 414 -8.42 25.00 -22.46
C ASP A 414 -7.53 26.12 -21.89
N LEU A 415 -6.44 25.74 -21.23
CA LEU A 415 -5.42 26.68 -20.75
C LEU A 415 -4.33 26.84 -21.81
N ASP A 416 -4.00 28.07 -22.21
CA ASP A 416 -2.92 28.35 -23.17
C ASP A 416 -3.00 27.51 -24.47
N GLY A 417 -4.21 27.39 -25.03
CA GLY A 417 -4.46 26.69 -26.29
C GLY A 417 -4.54 25.16 -26.21
N GLY A 418 -4.63 24.58 -25.01
CA GLY A 418 -4.90 23.16 -24.82
C GLY A 418 -3.70 22.23 -25.03
N GLY A 419 -3.99 20.97 -25.34
CA GLY A 419 -2.97 19.92 -25.54
C GLY A 419 -2.46 19.26 -24.25
N TRP A 420 -3.24 19.38 -23.17
CA TRP A 420 -2.89 18.87 -21.85
C TRP A 420 -3.23 17.39 -21.69
N HIS A 421 -2.46 16.70 -20.87
CA HIS A 421 -2.74 15.34 -20.42
C HIS A 421 -2.44 15.19 -18.93
N LEU A 422 -2.99 14.12 -18.37
CA LEU A 422 -2.66 13.70 -17.02
C LEU A 422 -1.22 13.16 -17.03
N PRO A 423 -0.30 13.68 -16.19
CA PRO A 423 1.12 13.36 -16.27
C PRO A 423 1.38 11.89 -15.98
N SER A 424 2.30 11.27 -16.69
CA SER A 424 2.83 9.95 -16.30
C SER A 424 3.55 10.04 -14.94
N ARG A 425 3.87 8.90 -14.32
CA ARG A 425 4.62 8.89 -13.06
C ARG A 425 5.99 9.54 -13.23
N ILE A 426 6.71 9.31 -14.32
CA ILE A 426 8.02 9.95 -14.54
C ILE A 426 7.89 11.45 -14.80
N GLU A 427 6.87 11.90 -15.54
CA GLU A 427 6.57 13.32 -15.71
C GLU A 427 6.30 13.97 -14.36
N LEU A 428 5.39 13.43 -13.54
CA LEU A 428 5.05 14.05 -12.24
C LEU A 428 6.19 13.94 -11.22
N THR A 429 7.05 12.92 -11.32
CA THR A 429 8.26 12.80 -10.50
C THR A 429 9.26 13.93 -10.80
N SER A 430 9.29 14.44 -12.03
CA SER A 430 10.21 15.53 -12.43
C SER A 430 9.97 16.86 -11.71
N ILE A 431 8.83 17.05 -11.05
CA ILE A 431 8.53 18.26 -10.27
C ILE A 431 8.60 18.06 -8.75
N ILE A 432 8.97 16.86 -8.27
CA ILE A 432 9.16 16.61 -6.84
C ILE A 432 10.46 17.28 -6.37
N ASP A 433 10.38 18.20 -5.42
CA ASP A 433 11.57 18.73 -4.74
C ASP A 433 11.85 17.90 -3.47
N PRO A 434 12.83 16.98 -3.49
CA PRO A 434 13.11 16.11 -2.35
C PRO A 434 13.74 16.85 -1.16
N ALA A 435 14.21 18.08 -1.34
CA ALA A 435 14.74 18.92 -0.28
C ALA A 435 13.65 19.63 0.53
N ARG A 436 12.37 19.49 0.13
CA ARG A 436 11.21 20.10 0.79
C ARG A 436 10.18 19.05 1.22
N SER A 437 9.37 19.41 2.20
CA SER A 437 8.19 18.64 2.61
C SER A 437 7.04 19.59 2.98
N GLY A 438 5.81 19.12 2.82
CA GLY A 438 4.59 19.84 3.17
C GLY A 438 4.35 21.18 2.43
N PRO A 439 4.31 21.25 1.08
CA PRO A 439 4.56 20.21 0.08
C PRO A 439 6.03 20.13 -0.41
N ALA A 440 6.40 18.99 -1.00
CA ALA A 440 7.68 18.63 -1.62
C ALA A 440 7.75 19.06 -3.10
N ILE A 441 7.69 20.37 -3.33
CA ILE A 441 7.69 21.00 -4.67
C ILE A 441 8.22 22.43 -4.56
N ASP A 442 8.70 23.00 -5.67
CA ASP A 442 9.00 24.43 -5.72
C ASP A 442 7.71 25.27 -5.59
N ARG A 443 7.54 25.95 -4.46
CA ARG A 443 6.33 26.71 -4.12
C ARG A 443 6.24 28.06 -4.83
N THR A 444 7.34 28.54 -5.42
CA THR A 444 7.38 29.78 -6.21
C THR A 444 6.90 29.51 -7.63
N ALA A 445 7.35 28.40 -8.20
CA ALA A 445 6.88 27.90 -9.49
C ALA A 445 5.44 27.36 -9.38
N PHE A 446 5.12 26.60 -8.33
CA PHE A 446 3.82 25.94 -8.16
C PHE A 446 3.10 26.40 -6.88
N PRO A 447 2.63 27.68 -6.85
CA PRO A 447 1.99 28.24 -5.66
C PRO A 447 0.69 27.50 -5.33
N GLY A 448 0.38 27.42 -4.03
CA GLY A 448 -0.87 26.83 -3.54
C GLY A 448 -0.98 25.30 -3.70
N THR A 449 0.10 24.60 -4.04
CA THR A 449 0.07 23.13 -4.15
C THR A 449 -0.26 22.48 -2.80
N PRO A 450 -1.35 21.69 -2.68
CA PRO A 450 -1.67 20.98 -1.44
C PRO A 450 -0.67 19.85 -1.15
N ALA A 451 -0.35 19.66 0.13
CA ALA A 451 0.39 18.49 0.62
C ALA A 451 -0.52 17.25 0.63
N GLN A 452 -0.84 16.74 -0.55
CA GLN A 452 -1.77 15.62 -0.76
C GLN A 452 -1.29 14.71 -1.90
N PHE A 453 -2.05 13.66 -2.18
CA PHE A 453 -1.79 12.76 -3.29
C PHE A 453 -2.33 13.32 -4.61
N PHE A 454 -1.54 13.16 -5.66
CA PHE A 454 -1.85 13.58 -7.01
C PHE A 454 -1.89 12.39 -7.95
N TRP A 455 -2.86 12.39 -8.86
CA TRP A 455 -2.96 11.39 -9.90
C TRP A 455 -1.80 11.47 -10.89
N THR A 456 -1.32 10.31 -11.30
CA THR A 456 -0.58 10.12 -12.55
C THR A 456 -1.48 9.40 -13.56
N SER A 457 -1.12 9.36 -14.84
CA SER A 457 -1.80 8.56 -15.87
C SER A 457 -1.34 7.11 -15.92
N SER A 458 -0.25 6.79 -15.22
CA SER A 458 0.38 5.48 -15.16
C SER A 458 -0.49 4.44 -14.44
N PRO A 459 -0.97 3.39 -15.12
CA PRO A 459 -1.65 2.29 -14.46
C PRO A 459 -0.67 1.50 -13.59
N TRP A 460 -1.17 0.78 -12.59
CA TRP A 460 -0.32 -0.12 -11.80
C TRP A 460 -0.35 -1.52 -12.42
N ALA A 461 0.76 -1.90 -13.09
CA ALA A 461 0.85 -3.09 -13.95
C ALA A 461 0.62 -4.44 -13.25
N VAL A 462 0.66 -4.50 -11.91
CA VAL A 462 0.38 -5.73 -11.14
C VAL A 462 -1.08 -6.18 -11.25
N THR A 463 -2.02 -5.27 -11.53
CA THR A 463 -3.45 -5.64 -11.58
C THR A 463 -3.89 -6.10 -12.98
N LYS A 464 -4.51 -7.30 -13.07
CA LYS A 464 -5.03 -7.89 -14.32
C LYS A 464 -6.10 -7.04 -15.04
N GLU A 465 -6.73 -6.11 -14.34
CA GLU A 465 -7.53 -5.02 -14.89
C GLU A 465 -7.12 -3.72 -14.18
N PRO A 466 -7.08 -2.54 -14.84
CA PRO A 466 -6.58 -1.31 -14.24
C PRO A 466 -7.59 -0.78 -13.22
N LEU A 467 -7.69 -1.44 -12.07
CA LEU A 467 -8.43 -0.97 -10.90
C LEU A 467 -7.63 0.08 -10.14
N ARG A 468 -6.32 0.16 -10.41
CA ARG A 468 -5.38 1.02 -9.70
C ARG A 468 -4.46 1.79 -10.63
N ALA A 469 -4.00 2.92 -10.14
CA ALA A 469 -3.02 3.76 -10.80
C ALA A 469 -2.03 4.35 -9.78
N TRP A 470 -0.90 4.82 -10.28
CA TRP A 470 0.12 5.47 -9.48
C TRP A 470 -0.33 6.85 -9.02
N ILE A 471 0.05 7.19 -7.79
CA ILE A 471 -0.16 8.51 -7.19
C ILE A 471 1.16 9.01 -6.60
N ILE A 472 1.35 10.33 -6.61
CA ILE A 472 2.49 10.98 -5.99
C ILE A 472 2.02 11.76 -4.77
N ASN A 473 2.61 11.50 -3.60
CA ASN A 473 2.34 12.24 -2.39
C ASN A 473 3.25 13.47 -2.30
N PHE A 474 2.70 14.65 -2.57
CA PHE A 474 3.44 15.88 -2.39
C PHE A 474 3.63 16.28 -0.92
N SER A 475 3.09 15.55 0.07
CA SER A 475 3.45 15.80 1.48
C SER A 475 4.94 15.60 1.74
N GLU A 476 5.54 14.60 1.08
CA GLU A 476 6.94 14.22 1.30
C GLU A 476 7.72 13.89 0.02
N GLY A 477 7.07 13.85 -1.15
CA GLY A 477 7.73 13.50 -2.42
C GLY A 477 7.78 12.01 -2.71
N LEU A 478 6.80 11.26 -2.18
CA LEU A 478 6.72 9.79 -2.31
C LEU A 478 5.98 9.40 -3.60
N ALA A 479 6.65 8.68 -4.50
CA ALA A 479 5.98 7.94 -5.57
C ALA A 479 5.36 6.67 -4.98
N SER A 480 4.03 6.62 -4.94
CA SER A 480 3.26 5.59 -4.26
C SER A 480 2.43 4.78 -5.25
N ASN A 481 2.51 3.46 -5.12
CA ASN A 481 1.67 2.53 -5.86
C ASN A 481 0.24 2.48 -5.30
N GLY A 482 -0.68 1.95 -6.11
CA GLY A 482 -1.83 1.20 -5.62
C GLY A 482 -3.10 1.97 -5.24
N ALA A 483 -3.33 3.19 -5.76
CA ALA A 483 -4.57 3.92 -5.52
C ALA A 483 -5.70 3.40 -6.40
N TYR A 484 -6.86 3.09 -5.81
CA TYR A 484 -8.05 2.69 -6.58
C TYR A 484 -8.51 3.84 -7.48
N GLN A 485 -8.81 3.54 -8.74
CA GLN A 485 -9.22 4.54 -9.74
C GLN A 485 -10.54 5.24 -9.39
N SER A 486 -11.36 4.66 -8.50
CA SER A 486 -12.56 5.27 -7.92
C SER A 486 -12.27 6.28 -6.81
N GLY A 487 -11.04 6.36 -6.31
CA GLY A 487 -10.64 7.35 -5.31
C GLY A 487 -10.53 8.76 -5.92
N SER A 488 -10.82 9.78 -5.12
CA SER A 488 -10.73 11.18 -5.56
C SER A 488 -9.43 11.81 -5.07
N TYR A 489 -8.58 12.27 -5.99
CA TYR A 489 -7.27 12.86 -5.66
C TYR A 489 -6.99 14.13 -6.49
N GLN A 490 -5.93 14.85 -6.11
CA GLN A 490 -5.55 16.11 -6.76
C GLN A 490 -5.03 15.86 -8.18
N VAL A 491 -5.17 16.87 -9.04
CA VAL A 491 -4.76 16.80 -10.45
C VAL A 491 -3.97 18.04 -10.82
N ARG A 492 -2.85 17.84 -11.51
CA ARG A 492 -2.10 18.90 -12.18
C ARG A 492 -1.78 18.40 -13.58
N CYS A 493 -2.17 19.16 -14.59
CA CYS A 493 -1.96 18.74 -15.96
C CYS A 493 -0.59 19.15 -16.48
N VAL A 494 -0.06 18.36 -17.41
CA VAL A 494 1.19 18.63 -18.11
C VAL A 494 0.94 18.60 -19.62
N ARG A 495 1.80 19.28 -20.37
CA ARG A 495 1.86 19.26 -21.82
C ARG A 495 3.29 18.96 -22.25
N SER A 496 3.43 17.96 -23.11
CA SER A 496 4.71 17.44 -23.61
C SER A 496 4.52 16.88 -25.02
N ALA A 497 5.58 16.89 -25.83
CA ALA A 497 5.58 16.18 -27.09
C ALA A 497 5.60 14.66 -26.82
N ALA A 498 4.87 13.89 -27.62
CA ALA A 498 4.91 12.43 -27.56
C ALA A 498 5.98 11.91 -28.53
N GLY A 499 6.84 11.01 -28.06
CA GLY A 499 7.70 10.18 -28.90
C GLY A 499 7.21 8.73 -28.91
N ASP A 500 8.01 7.85 -29.51
CA ASP A 500 7.64 6.45 -29.71
C ASP A 500 8.61 5.50 -29.01
N GLY A 501 8.05 4.56 -28.25
CA GLY A 501 8.78 3.39 -27.74
C GLY A 501 9.62 3.62 -26.48
N PRO A 502 10.28 2.55 -25.99
CA PRO A 502 11.12 2.57 -24.79
C PRO A 502 12.53 3.12 -25.06
N PRO A 503 13.30 3.44 -24.00
CA PRO A 503 14.70 3.83 -24.12
C PRO A 503 15.51 2.78 -24.90
N LYS A 504 16.42 3.26 -25.75
CA LYS A 504 17.37 2.41 -26.48
C LYS A 504 18.72 2.46 -25.77
N TYR A 505 18.89 1.57 -24.80
CA TYR A 505 20.13 1.51 -24.01
C TYR A 505 21.31 1.05 -24.87
N GLU A 506 22.43 1.76 -24.73
CA GLU A 506 23.71 1.42 -25.36
C GLU A 506 24.60 0.71 -24.34
N ILE A 507 25.00 -0.52 -24.65
CA ILE A 507 25.74 -1.38 -23.73
C ILE A 507 27.21 -1.45 -24.15
N SER A 508 28.12 -1.14 -23.22
CA SER A 508 29.56 -1.20 -23.44
C SER A 508 30.24 -1.83 -22.23
N GLY A 509 30.52 -3.14 -22.31
CA GLY A 509 31.09 -3.91 -21.19
C GLY A 509 30.17 -3.90 -19.96
N ASP A 510 30.69 -3.34 -18.86
CA ASP A 510 30.01 -3.21 -17.57
C ASP A 510 29.24 -1.89 -17.40
N GLU A 511 29.07 -1.12 -18.47
CA GLU A 511 28.32 0.13 -18.49
C GLU A 511 27.12 0.11 -19.44
N VAL A 512 26.07 0.85 -19.08
CA VAL A 512 24.83 1.04 -19.84
C VAL A 512 24.57 2.53 -19.97
N THR A 513 24.58 3.06 -21.18
CA THR A 513 24.26 4.47 -21.45
C THR A 513 22.83 4.59 -21.95
N ASP A 514 22.09 5.55 -21.39
CA ASP A 514 20.81 6.00 -21.91
C ASP A 514 21.03 7.30 -22.69
N PRO A 515 20.98 7.27 -24.04
CA PRO A 515 21.20 8.46 -24.86
C PRO A 515 20.16 9.57 -24.62
N ALA A 516 18.96 9.23 -24.14
CA ALA A 516 17.86 10.18 -23.97
C ALA A 516 18.03 11.01 -22.68
N THR A 517 18.52 10.39 -21.61
CA THR A 517 18.80 11.08 -20.34
C THR A 517 20.26 11.56 -20.23
N GLY A 518 21.16 10.99 -21.04
CA GLY A 518 22.60 11.23 -20.98
C GLY A 518 23.30 10.54 -19.82
N LEU A 519 22.61 9.63 -19.11
CA LEU A 519 23.13 8.94 -17.93
C LEU A 519 23.82 7.64 -18.34
N THR A 520 25.01 7.41 -17.77
CA THR A 520 25.74 6.14 -17.90
C THR A 520 25.75 5.43 -16.56
N TRP A 521 25.25 4.20 -16.56
CA TRP A 521 24.98 3.38 -15.39
C TRP A 521 25.90 2.19 -15.33
N GLN A 522 26.22 1.76 -14.11
CA GLN A 522 26.79 0.44 -13.86
C GLN A 522 25.78 -0.62 -14.33
N ARG A 523 26.23 -1.57 -15.18
CA ARG A 523 25.39 -2.61 -15.78
C ARG A 523 24.97 -3.68 -14.79
N SER A 524 25.91 -4.16 -13.98
CA SER A 524 25.65 -5.13 -12.91
C SER A 524 25.79 -4.41 -11.57
N GLY A 525 24.67 -4.24 -10.87
CA GLY A 525 24.69 -3.64 -9.53
C GLY A 525 25.30 -4.57 -8.48
N SER A 526 25.34 -4.10 -7.24
CA SER A 526 25.82 -4.87 -6.09
C SER A 526 25.08 -6.21 -5.96
N SER A 527 25.80 -7.29 -5.66
CA SER A 527 25.20 -8.62 -5.44
C SER A 527 24.58 -8.79 -4.04
N SER A 528 24.93 -7.94 -3.09
CA SER A 528 24.49 -7.99 -1.69
C SER A 528 24.05 -6.62 -1.20
N ALA A 529 23.06 -6.60 -0.30
CA ALA A 529 22.60 -5.36 0.31
C ALA A 529 23.64 -4.83 1.32
N MET A 530 23.81 -3.51 1.36
CA MET A 530 24.80 -2.81 2.18
C MET A 530 24.22 -1.55 2.82
N SER A 531 24.99 -0.91 3.71
CA SER A 531 24.61 0.39 4.28
C SER A 531 24.79 1.52 3.26
N ALA A 532 24.11 2.65 3.46
CA ALA A 532 24.26 3.81 2.58
C ALA A 532 25.71 4.35 2.53
N ALA A 533 26.47 4.24 3.63
CA ALA A 533 27.88 4.65 3.66
C ALA A 533 28.78 3.68 2.87
N ALA A 534 28.52 2.37 2.94
CA ALA A 534 29.23 1.40 2.12
C ALA A 534 28.92 1.59 0.63
N ALA A 535 27.67 1.95 0.32
CA ALA A 535 27.23 2.27 -1.03
C ALA A 535 27.94 3.49 -1.63
N ASP A 536 28.15 4.55 -0.83
CA ASP A 536 28.95 5.71 -1.25
C ASP A 536 30.38 5.29 -1.63
N THR A 537 31.01 4.47 -0.79
CA THR A 537 32.38 3.96 -1.03
C THR A 537 32.44 3.08 -2.27
N GLU A 538 31.50 2.14 -2.45
CA GLU A 538 31.48 1.23 -3.60
C GLU A 538 31.37 1.99 -4.93
N CYS A 539 30.51 3.00 -5.00
CA CYS A 539 30.46 3.85 -6.19
C CYS A 539 31.73 4.67 -6.40
N ALA A 540 32.30 5.23 -5.34
CA ALA A 540 33.53 6.02 -5.42
C ALA A 540 34.73 5.17 -5.92
N ASP A 541 34.82 3.90 -5.50
CA ASP A 541 35.86 2.97 -5.94
C ASP A 541 35.77 2.63 -7.43
N LEU A 542 34.56 2.68 -7.99
CA LEU A 542 34.31 2.57 -9.45
C LEU A 542 34.52 3.90 -10.20
N GLY A 543 34.85 4.99 -9.49
CA GLY A 543 34.91 6.35 -10.06
C GLY A 543 33.53 6.93 -10.41
N MET A 544 32.45 6.28 -9.94
CA MET A 544 31.06 6.65 -10.17
C MET A 544 30.45 7.27 -8.90
N ARG A 545 29.17 7.64 -8.94
CA ARG A 545 28.43 8.17 -7.78
C ARG A 545 27.12 7.42 -7.58
N LEU A 546 26.55 7.55 -6.38
CA LEU A 546 25.16 7.16 -6.17
C LEU A 546 24.22 8.06 -6.97
N PRO A 547 23.21 7.47 -7.64
CA PRO A 547 22.21 8.23 -8.37
C PRO A 547 21.33 9.02 -7.41
N THR A 548 20.83 10.16 -7.86
CA THR A 548 19.70 10.82 -7.21
C THR A 548 18.43 10.00 -7.39
N LEU A 549 17.40 10.25 -6.58
CA LEU A 549 16.10 9.60 -6.72
C LEU A 549 15.48 9.86 -8.10
N ARG A 550 15.67 11.07 -8.63
CA ARG A 550 15.19 11.48 -9.95
C ARG A 550 15.88 10.69 -11.07
N GLU A 551 17.20 10.56 -11.02
CA GLU A 551 17.97 9.74 -11.96
C GLU A 551 17.58 8.27 -11.86
N LEU A 552 17.54 7.69 -10.65
CA LEU A 552 17.18 6.27 -10.48
C LEU A 552 15.74 5.97 -10.90
N SER A 553 14.86 6.96 -10.92
CA SER A 553 13.49 6.78 -11.40
C SER A 553 13.39 6.63 -12.91
N THR A 554 14.40 7.04 -13.70
CA THR A 554 14.36 6.93 -15.17
C THR A 554 14.54 5.51 -15.67
N THR A 555 15.14 4.63 -14.87
CA THR A 555 15.35 3.22 -15.22
C THR A 555 14.12 2.35 -14.96
N VAL A 556 13.09 2.89 -14.29
CA VAL A 556 11.89 2.12 -13.95
C VAL A 556 11.03 1.87 -15.18
N ASP A 557 10.83 0.59 -15.50
CA ASP A 557 9.95 0.12 -16.55
C ASP A 557 8.55 -0.18 -15.99
N GLU A 558 7.60 0.72 -16.25
CA GLU A 558 6.22 0.59 -15.76
C GLU A 558 5.40 -0.46 -16.52
N THR A 559 5.90 -1.00 -17.63
CA THR A 559 5.22 -2.04 -18.40
C THR A 559 5.41 -3.43 -17.80
N ARG A 560 6.30 -3.55 -16.81
CA ARG A 560 6.65 -4.81 -16.15
C ARG A 560 6.80 -4.63 -14.64
N VAL A 561 6.83 -5.75 -13.93
CA VAL A 561 6.94 -5.79 -12.47
C VAL A 561 7.83 -6.96 -12.07
N ALA A 562 8.46 -6.85 -10.91
CA ALA A 562 9.19 -7.92 -10.26
C ALA A 562 10.33 -8.57 -11.12
N PRO A 563 11.27 -7.80 -11.72
CA PRO A 563 11.51 -6.37 -11.50
C PRO A 563 11.01 -5.44 -12.62
N ALA A 564 10.62 -4.22 -12.23
CA ALA A 564 10.22 -3.09 -13.06
C ALA A 564 11.43 -2.35 -13.67
N ILE A 565 12.23 -3.05 -14.47
CA ILE A 565 13.41 -2.52 -15.19
C ILE A 565 13.69 -3.37 -16.44
N ASP A 566 14.34 -2.79 -17.44
CA ASP A 566 14.87 -3.56 -18.58
C ASP A 566 15.99 -4.52 -18.13
N LEU A 567 15.71 -5.83 -18.15
CA LEU A 567 16.64 -6.87 -17.72
C LEU A 567 17.76 -7.18 -18.73
N ASP A 568 17.60 -6.80 -19.99
CA ASP A 568 18.64 -7.00 -21.01
C ASP A 568 19.74 -5.94 -20.82
N ALA A 569 19.31 -4.71 -20.54
CA ALA A 569 20.18 -3.61 -20.15
C ALA A 569 20.75 -3.81 -18.73
N PHE A 570 19.91 -4.13 -17.75
CA PHE A 570 20.25 -4.17 -16.32
C PHE A 570 20.07 -5.57 -15.72
N PRO A 571 20.94 -6.54 -16.06
CA PRO A 571 20.85 -7.90 -15.56
C PRO A 571 21.04 -7.96 -14.04
N ASN A 572 20.60 -9.08 -13.46
CA ASN A 572 20.75 -9.40 -12.03
C ASN A 572 20.14 -8.37 -11.06
N THR A 573 19.19 -7.56 -11.51
CA THR A 573 18.49 -6.62 -10.64
C THR A 573 17.61 -7.37 -9.63
N VAL A 574 17.93 -7.23 -8.34
CA VAL A 574 17.13 -7.79 -7.25
C VAL A 574 15.78 -7.08 -7.17
N LYS A 575 14.70 -7.81 -7.48
CA LYS A 575 13.33 -7.28 -7.52
C LYS A 575 12.83 -6.72 -6.19
N ASN A 576 12.92 -7.46 -5.09
CA ASN A 576 12.34 -7.06 -3.79
C ASN A 576 13.31 -6.21 -2.93
N GLY A 577 14.40 -5.72 -3.52
CA GLY A 577 15.45 -4.97 -2.83
C GLY A 577 15.24 -3.45 -2.91
N TRP A 578 15.67 -2.74 -1.88
CA TRP A 578 15.81 -1.28 -1.90
C TRP A 578 17.11 -0.89 -2.58
N TYR A 579 17.09 0.07 -3.50
CA TYR A 579 18.26 0.63 -4.16
C TYR A 579 18.54 2.01 -3.61
N TRP A 580 19.76 2.21 -3.12
CA TRP A 580 20.16 3.46 -2.51
C TRP A 580 20.23 4.60 -3.52
N THR A 581 19.86 5.78 -3.05
CA THR A 581 20.07 7.04 -3.77
C THR A 581 20.91 7.98 -2.92
N SER A 582 21.54 8.97 -3.55
CA SER A 582 22.21 10.08 -2.88
C SER A 582 21.22 11.13 -2.33
N THR A 583 19.92 10.98 -2.58
CA THR A 583 18.91 11.97 -2.24
C THR A 583 18.48 11.85 -0.77
N GLU A 584 18.78 12.86 0.03
CA GLU A 584 18.31 12.98 1.41
C GLU A 584 16.79 13.17 1.49
N ALA A 585 16.16 12.62 2.53
CA ALA A 585 14.74 12.81 2.77
C ALA A 585 14.50 14.09 3.58
N ALA A 586 13.87 15.11 3.00
CA ALA A 586 13.55 16.34 3.74
C ALA A 586 12.83 16.14 5.11
N PRO A 587 11.89 15.18 5.26
CA PRO A 587 11.27 14.91 6.57
C PRO A 587 12.23 14.38 7.64
N ASP A 588 13.33 13.74 7.24
CA ASP A 588 14.38 13.18 8.11
C ASP A 588 15.71 13.14 7.34
N ARG A 589 16.50 14.21 7.43
CA ARG A 589 17.74 14.36 6.65
C ARG A 589 18.83 13.35 6.99
N ALA A 590 18.69 12.60 8.10
CA ALA A 590 19.57 11.50 8.40
C ALA A 590 19.30 10.26 7.52
N ARG A 591 18.16 10.24 6.82
CA ARG A 591 17.75 9.16 5.93
C ARG A 591 17.87 9.59 4.47
N ARG A 592 18.05 8.60 3.61
CA ARG A 592 18.05 8.77 2.15
C ARG A 592 16.87 8.04 1.55
N TRP A 593 16.39 8.56 0.43
CA TRP A 593 15.41 7.87 -0.40
C TRP A 593 16.02 6.62 -1.02
N ALA A 594 15.18 5.60 -1.16
CA ALA A 594 15.49 4.40 -1.89
C ALA A 594 14.33 4.02 -2.81
N LEU A 595 14.65 3.31 -3.88
CA LEU A 595 13.70 2.81 -4.87
C LEU A 595 13.63 1.28 -4.81
N ASN A 596 12.45 0.70 -4.94
CA ASN A 596 12.26 -0.74 -4.99
C ASN A 596 11.81 -1.15 -6.39
N TYR A 597 12.55 -2.06 -7.04
CA TYR A 597 12.24 -2.51 -8.39
C TYR A 597 11.13 -3.57 -8.44
N ASP A 598 10.45 -3.93 -7.34
CA ASP A 598 9.26 -4.77 -7.43
C ASP A 598 8.23 -4.10 -8.35
N ASP A 599 8.06 -2.79 -8.22
CA ASP A 599 7.21 -1.99 -9.09
C ASP A 599 7.64 -0.53 -9.31
N GLY A 600 8.76 -0.09 -8.73
CA GLY A 600 9.22 1.31 -8.80
C GLY A 600 8.78 2.18 -7.63
N TYR A 601 8.26 1.57 -6.56
CA TYR A 601 7.89 2.27 -5.33
C TYR A 601 9.11 2.90 -4.63
N THR A 602 8.93 4.10 -4.08
CA THR A 602 9.99 4.83 -3.37
C THR A 602 9.75 4.85 -1.87
N ASN A 603 10.79 4.88 -1.04
CA ASN A 603 10.66 5.00 0.41
C ASN A 603 11.98 5.40 1.07
N TYR A 604 11.95 6.13 2.18
CA TYR A 604 13.13 6.43 3.01
C TYR A 604 13.06 5.83 4.43
N ARG A 605 11.89 5.33 4.85
CA ARG A 605 11.66 4.78 6.19
C ARG A 605 11.98 3.28 6.32
N LYS A 606 11.81 2.53 5.23
CA LYS A 606 11.91 1.07 5.19
C LYS A 606 13.29 0.54 4.78
N ALA A 607 14.17 1.41 4.28
CA ALA A 607 15.51 1.02 3.85
C ALA A 607 16.48 1.11 5.03
N GLU A 608 16.92 -0.04 5.54
CA GLU A 608 18.01 -0.17 6.53
C GLU A 608 19.28 -0.72 5.89
N ALA A 609 19.12 -1.54 4.85
CA ALA A 609 20.15 -1.99 3.93
C ALA A 609 19.58 -1.98 2.51
N GLY A 610 20.43 -1.75 1.52
CA GLY A 610 20.03 -1.59 0.13
C GLY A 610 21.13 -1.96 -0.85
N TYR A 611 20.72 -2.27 -2.07
CA TYR A 611 21.57 -2.52 -3.23
C TYR A 611 22.00 -1.20 -3.87
N VAL A 612 23.00 -1.28 -4.72
CA VAL A 612 23.62 -0.14 -5.38
C VAL A 612 23.70 -0.38 -6.87
N ARG A 613 23.41 0.67 -7.63
CA ARG A 613 23.70 0.78 -9.04
C ARG A 613 24.22 2.19 -9.28
N CYS A 614 25.52 2.31 -9.54
CA CYS A 614 26.16 3.60 -9.66
C CYS A 614 25.89 4.26 -11.02
N VAL A 615 26.03 5.57 -11.07
CA VAL A 615 25.81 6.40 -12.28
C VAL A 615 26.92 7.43 -12.43
N HIS A 616 27.16 7.90 -13.65
CA HIS A 616 28.00 9.07 -13.95
C HIS A 616 27.18 10.35 -14.08
#